data_AF-A0A841KZ65-F1
#
_entry.id   AF-A0A841KZ65-F1
#
_cell.length_a   1.000
_cell.length_b   1.000
_cell.length_c   1.000
_cell.angle_alpha   90.00
_cell.angle_beta   90.00
_cell.angle_gamma   90.00
#
_symmetry.space_group_name_H-M   'P 1'
#
loop_
_entity.id
_entity.type
_entity.pdbx_description
1 polymer ?
#
loop_
_entity_poly.entity_id
_entity_poly.type
_entity_poly.pdbx_seq_one_letter_code
_entity_poly.pdbx_strand_id
1 'polypeptide(L)'
;MQIQINNVNPNKLYEELVELGINPILLQDDRGQGELIAQNTWITFDEDVDMDLVQQIIDDHDPTPLPPTPTEIDILGQQNVEKELQLMDIKLTNDMLGQNLVSMELRIMQLEMGGM
;
A
#
# COMPACT_ATOMS: atom_id res chain seq x y z
N MET A 1 7.95 -32.90 -4.40
CA MET A 1 9.36 -32.69 -4.82
C MET A 1 10.03 -31.63 -3.94
N GLN A 2 11.33 -31.73 -3.61
CA GLN A 2 12.05 -30.69 -2.86
C GLN A 2 13.20 -30.11 -3.69
N ILE A 3 13.37 -28.78 -3.68
CA ILE A 3 14.48 -28.07 -4.33
C ILE A 3 15.22 -27.18 -3.32
N GLN A 4 16.47 -26.82 -3.65
CA GLN A 4 17.28 -25.88 -2.88
C GLN A 4 17.60 -24.65 -3.74
N ILE A 5 17.46 -23.46 -3.14
CA ILE A 5 17.65 -22.17 -3.78
C ILE A 5 18.54 -21.31 -2.88
N ASN A 6 19.49 -20.60 -3.46
CA ASN A 6 20.52 -19.90 -2.70
C ASN A 6 20.37 -18.38 -2.79
N ASN A 7 20.71 -17.67 -1.71
CA ASN A 7 20.75 -16.20 -1.65
C ASN A 7 19.44 -15.50 -2.03
N VAL A 8 18.31 -16.08 -1.63
CA VAL A 8 16.96 -15.53 -1.89
C VAL A 8 16.34 -14.98 -0.62
N ASN A 9 15.25 -14.22 -0.76
CA ASN A 9 14.37 -13.90 0.37
C ASN A 9 13.21 -14.91 0.39
N PRO A 10 13.22 -15.92 1.28
CA PRO A 10 12.20 -16.97 1.29
C PRO A 10 10.78 -16.46 1.42
N ASN A 11 10.56 -15.40 2.20
CA ASN A 11 9.21 -14.89 2.42
C ASN A 11 8.67 -14.26 1.13
N LYS A 12 9.50 -13.44 0.46
CA LYS A 12 9.12 -12.83 -0.81
C LYS A 12 8.95 -13.88 -1.91
N LEU A 13 9.87 -14.82 -2.01
CA LEU A 13 9.79 -15.90 -2.99
C LEU A 13 8.52 -16.75 -2.80
N TYR A 14 8.12 -17.00 -1.55
CA TYR A 14 6.85 -17.65 -1.24
C TYR A 14 5.64 -16.86 -1.75
N GLU A 15 5.62 -15.55 -1.50
CA GLU A 15 4.54 -14.68 -1.97
C GLU A 15 4.44 -14.66 -3.50
N GLU A 16 5.58 -14.58 -4.21
CA GLU A 16 5.64 -14.62 -5.68
C GLU A 16 5.14 -15.96 -6.25
N LEU A 17 5.48 -17.08 -5.60
CA LEU A 17 4.97 -18.40 -5.97
C LEU A 17 3.44 -18.46 -5.82
N VAL A 18 2.92 -17.99 -4.68
CA VAL A 18 1.48 -18.02 -4.38
C VAL A 18 0.69 -17.09 -5.32
N GLU A 19 1.24 -15.92 -5.67
CA GLU A 19 0.62 -14.98 -6.61
C GLU A 19 0.39 -15.60 -8.00
N LEU A 20 1.28 -16.51 -8.42
CA LEU A 20 1.19 -17.25 -9.67
C LEU A 20 0.48 -18.61 -9.53
N GLY A 21 -0.16 -18.85 -8.37
CA GLY A 21 -0.97 -20.05 -8.11
C GLY A 21 -0.18 -21.29 -7.72
N ILE A 22 1.13 -21.16 -7.47
CA ILE A 22 1.98 -22.24 -6.97
C ILE A 22 1.95 -22.20 -5.45
N ASN A 23 1.40 -23.24 -4.83
CA ASN A 23 1.32 -23.34 -3.37
C ASN A 23 2.37 -24.34 -2.85
N PRO A 24 3.49 -23.86 -2.26
CA PRO A 24 4.44 -24.76 -1.63
C PRO A 24 3.81 -25.50 -0.44
N ILE A 25 4.15 -26.77 -0.29
CA ILE A 25 3.78 -27.60 0.86
C ILE A 25 4.57 -27.18 2.10
N LEU A 26 5.86 -26.96 1.92
CA LEU A 26 6.77 -26.61 3.00
C LEU A 26 7.85 -25.65 2.49
N LEU A 27 8.19 -24.68 3.33
CA LEU A 27 9.31 -23.78 3.13
C LEU A 27 10.18 -23.80 4.37
N GLN A 28 11.48 -24.00 4.18
CA GLN A 28 12.50 -24.00 5.22
C GLN A 28 13.68 -23.16 4.74
N ASP A 29 14.36 -22.50 5.66
CA ASP A 29 15.54 -21.69 5.35
C ASP A 29 16.54 -21.69 6.52
N ASP A 30 17.77 -21.23 6.24
CA ASP A 30 18.86 -21.17 7.21
C ASP A 30 19.12 -19.75 7.76
N ARG A 31 18.16 -18.83 7.61
CA ARG A 31 18.33 -17.43 8.06
C ARG A 31 18.48 -17.33 9.57
N GLY A 32 19.41 -16.48 9.99
CA GLY A 32 19.49 -15.99 11.36
C GLY A 32 18.33 -15.07 11.72
N GLN A 33 18.13 -14.83 13.02
CA GLN A 33 17.11 -13.88 13.48
C GLN A 33 17.38 -12.48 12.91
N GLY A 34 16.37 -11.90 12.26
CA GLY A 34 16.45 -10.57 11.65
C GLY A 34 17.07 -10.54 10.26
N GLU A 35 17.53 -11.68 9.72
CA GLU A 35 18.01 -11.76 8.34
C GLU A 35 16.82 -11.93 7.38
N LEU A 36 16.88 -11.20 6.26
CA LEU A 36 15.86 -11.27 5.22
C LEU A 36 16.25 -12.23 4.11
N ILE A 37 17.56 -12.38 3.85
CA ILE A 37 18.14 -13.21 2.80
C ILE A 37 18.69 -14.49 3.42
N ALA A 38 18.26 -15.64 2.89
CA ALA A 38 18.75 -16.96 3.25
C ALA A 38 19.94 -17.33 2.37
N GLN A 39 20.98 -17.94 2.95
CA GLN A 39 22.02 -18.55 2.12
C GLN A 39 21.45 -19.78 1.41
N ASN A 40 20.61 -20.55 2.10
CA ASN A 40 19.95 -21.73 1.58
C ASN A 40 18.46 -21.74 1.96
N THR A 41 17.61 -21.93 0.95
CA THR A 41 16.16 -22.10 1.08
C THR A 41 15.77 -23.44 0.48
N TRP A 42 15.00 -24.23 1.21
CA TRP A 42 14.44 -25.49 0.74
C TRP A 42 12.93 -25.37 0.62
N ILE A 43 12.40 -25.66 -0.56
CA ILE A 43 10.97 -25.59 -0.84
C ILE A 43 10.49 -26.96 -1.31
N THR A 44 9.41 -27.44 -0.69
CA THR A 44 8.73 -28.68 -1.06
C THR A 44 7.44 -28.34 -1.78
N PHE A 45 7.27 -28.90 -2.98
CA PHE A 45 6.10 -28.78 -3.83
C PHE A 45 5.37 -30.12 -3.96
N ASP A 46 4.11 -30.07 -4.39
CA ASP A 46 3.36 -31.24 -4.85
C ASP A 46 3.98 -31.83 -6.14
N GLU A 47 3.59 -33.03 -6.52
CA GLU A 47 4.07 -33.70 -7.74
C GLU A 47 3.49 -33.09 -9.02
N ASP A 48 2.31 -32.46 -8.94
CA ASP A 48 1.60 -31.88 -10.08
C ASP A 48 1.96 -30.40 -10.35
N VAL A 49 2.98 -29.86 -9.68
CA VAL A 49 3.40 -28.46 -9.85
C VAL A 49 4.18 -28.28 -11.16
N ASP A 50 3.88 -27.20 -11.88
CA ASP A 50 4.63 -26.78 -13.06
C ASP A 50 6.02 -26.28 -12.66
N MET A 51 7.01 -27.17 -12.76
CA MET A 51 8.40 -26.87 -12.38
C MET A 51 9.10 -25.91 -13.35
N ASP A 52 8.63 -25.77 -14.59
CA ASP A 52 9.17 -24.79 -15.52
C ASP A 52 8.76 -23.38 -15.08
N LEU A 53 7.51 -23.21 -14.64
CA LEU A 53 7.05 -21.96 -14.03
C LEU A 53 7.75 -21.67 -12.70
N VAL A 54 7.97 -22.68 -11.85
CA VAL A 54 8.77 -22.52 -10.62
C VAL A 54 10.16 -21.98 -10.95
N GLN A 55 10.85 -22.57 -11.93
CA GLN A 55 12.19 -22.14 -12.29
C GLN A 55 12.20 -20.71 -12.84
N GLN A 56 11.20 -20.35 -13.66
CA GLN A 56 11.05 -18.98 -14.15
C GLN A 56 10.91 -17.98 -13.00
N ILE A 57 10.09 -18.28 -12.00
CA ILE A 57 9.89 -17.41 -10.82
C ILE A 57 11.19 -17.25 -10.04
N ILE A 58 11.95 -18.34 -9.88
CA ILE A 58 13.25 -18.31 -9.20
C ILE A 58 14.25 -17.46 -9.97
N ASP A 59 14.28 -17.56 -11.30
CA ASP A 59 15.20 -16.81 -12.16
C ASP A 59 14.86 -15.30 -12.17
N ASP A 60 13.57 -14.96 -12.12
CA ASP A 60 13.06 -13.59 -12.07
C ASP A 60 13.06 -12.98 -10.65
N HIS A 61 13.37 -13.78 -9.62
CA HIS A 61 13.31 -13.36 -8.22
C HIS A 61 14.32 -12.24 -7.90
N ASP A 62 13.79 -11.11 -7.42
CA ASP A 62 14.61 -10.07 -6.79
C ASP A 62 14.62 -10.29 -5.26
N PRO A 63 15.77 -10.51 -4.62
CA PRO A 63 15.84 -10.72 -3.18
C PRO A 63 15.46 -9.48 -2.33
N THR A 64 15.34 -8.29 -2.95
CA THR A 64 14.95 -7.06 -2.27
C THR A 64 13.59 -7.25 -1.56
N PRO A 65 13.51 -7.04 -0.24
CA PRO A 65 12.28 -7.21 0.52
C PRO A 65 11.15 -6.33 -0.02
N LEU A 66 9.92 -6.85 0.02
CA LEU A 66 8.75 -6.03 -0.25
C LEU A 66 8.63 -4.93 0.82
N PRO A 67 8.15 -3.74 0.44
CA PRO A 67 7.80 -2.72 1.43
C PRO A 67 6.77 -3.30 2.41
N PRO A 68 6.84 -2.93 3.70
CA PRO A 68 5.89 -3.42 4.67
C PRO A 68 4.47 -3.02 4.26
N THR A 69 3.54 -3.97 4.32
CA THR A 69 2.12 -3.68 4.14
C THR A 69 1.68 -2.64 5.18
N PRO A 70 0.99 -1.56 4.79
CA PRO A 70 0.50 -0.57 5.73
C PRO A 70 -0.31 -1.23 6.84
N THR A 71 -0.04 -0.84 8.09
CA THR A 71 -0.83 -1.28 9.22
C THR A 71 -2.18 -0.57 9.23
N GLU A 72 -3.14 -1.09 9.99
CA GLU A 72 -4.42 -0.40 10.22
C GLU A 72 -4.20 1.02 10.78
N ILE A 73 -3.21 1.20 11.64
CA ILE A 73 -2.85 2.52 12.19
C ILE A 73 -2.36 3.46 11.09
N ASP A 74 -1.54 2.97 10.16
CA ASP A 74 -1.05 3.78 9.04
C ASP A 74 -2.20 4.24 8.14
N ILE A 75 -3.14 3.33 7.85
CA ILE A 75 -4.33 3.62 7.04
C ILE A 75 -5.22 4.66 7.74
N LEU A 76 -5.50 4.47 9.03
CA LEU A 76 -6.31 5.41 9.82
C LEU A 76 -5.62 6.78 9.94
N GLY A 77 -4.30 6.80 10.08
CA GLY A 77 -3.49 8.00 10.08
C GLY A 77 -3.63 8.79 8.77
N GLN A 78 -3.47 8.11 7.63
CA GLN A 78 -3.67 8.72 6.31
C GLN A 78 -5.08 9.29 6.13
N GLN A 79 -6.10 8.53 6.51
CA GLN A 79 -7.50 8.98 6.43
C GLN A 79 -7.78 10.21 7.32
N ASN A 80 -7.14 10.31 8.48
CA ASN A 80 -7.29 11.49 9.34
C ASN A 80 -6.66 12.72 8.70
N VAL A 81 -5.45 12.60 8.15
CA VAL A 81 -4.79 13.70 7.42
C VAL A 81 -5.65 14.15 6.23
N GLU A 82 -6.19 13.22 5.44
CA GLU A 82 -7.09 13.55 4.33
C GLU A 82 -8.34 14.31 4.79
N LYS A 83 -8.99 13.85 5.87
CA LYS A 83 -10.17 14.52 6.43
C LYS A 83 -9.85 15.90 6.99
N GLU A 84 -8.69 16.08 7.62
CA GLU A 84 -8.24 17.38 8.11
C GLU A 84 -8.05 18.38 6.98
N LEU A 85 -7.46 17.96 5.85
CA LEU A 85 -7.33 18.79 4.66
C LEU A 85 -8.70 19.15 4.07
N GLN A 86 -9.60 18.17 3.92
CA GLN A 86 -10.96 18.42 3.44
C GLN A 86 -11.72 19.41 4.34
N LEU A 87 -11.59 19.28 5.66
CA LEU A 87 -12.20 20.19 6.61
C LEU A 87 -11.63 21.61 6.50
N MET A 88 -10.34 21.76 6.20
CA MET A 88 -9.71 23.05 5.97
C MET A 88 -10.29 23.72 4.73
N ASP A 89 -10.41 22.99 3.62
CA ASP A 89 -10.97 23.51 2.38
C ASP A 89 -12.43 23.94 2.53
N ILE A 90 -13.24 23.14 3.25
CA ILE A 90 -14.63 23.48 3.56
C ILE A 90 -14.70 24.77 4.38
N LYS A 91 -13.85 24.93 5.41
CA LYS A 91 -13.83 26.15 6.23
C LYS A 91 -13.47 27.38 5.40
N LEU A 92 -12.41 27.30 4.59
CA LEU A 92 -12.01 28.39 3.70
C LEU A 92 -13.13 28.77 2.73
N THR A 93 -13.79 27.76 2.15
CA THR A 93 -14.93 27.97 1.25
C THR A 93 -16.09 28.66 1.96
N ASN A 94 -16.46 28.20 3.16
CA ASN A 94 -17.51 28.81 3.96
C ASN A 94 -17.19 30.25 4.35
N ASP A 95 -15.94 30.55 4.72
CA ASP A 95 -15.51 31.90 5.08
C ASP A 95 -15.62 32.85 3.88
N MET A 96 -15.18 32.41 2.68
CA MET A 96 -15.33 33.18 1.44
C MET A 96 -16.80 33.40 1.09
N LEU A 97 -17.64 32.36 1.17
CA LEU A 97 -19.07 32.47 0.90
C LEU A 97 -19.76 33.43 1.87
N GLY A 98 -19.39 33.37 3.16
CA GLY A 98 -19.88 34.30 4.18
C GLY A 98 -19.50 35.75 3.88
N GLN A 99 -18.23 36.01 3.52
CA GLN A 99 -17.79 37.35 3.13
C GLN A 99 -18.52 37.88 1.89
N ASN A 100 -18.72 37.03 0.88
CA ASN A 100 -19.46 37.38 -0.32
C ASN A 100 -20.92 37.72 0.00
N LEU A 101 -21.57 36.96 0.89
CA LEU A 101 -22.93 37.20 1.33
C LEU A 101 -23.06 38.57 2.01
N VAL A 102 -22.19 38.86 2.98
CA VAL A 102 -22.16 40.18 3.66
C VAL A 102 -21.94 41.30 2.65
N SER A 103 -21.02 41.13 1.70
CA SER A 103 -20.76 42.13 0.65
C SER A 103 -22.00 42.40 -0.21
N MET A 104 -22.75 41.35 -0.59
CA MET A 104 -24.00 41.49 -1.33
C MET A 104 -25.08 42.19 -0.51
N GLU A 105 -25.25 41.84 0.77
CA GLU A 105 -26.22 42.47 1.67
C GLU A 105 -25.94 43.97 1.84
N LEU A 106 -24.67 44.35 2.02
CA LEU A 106 -24.26 45.76 2.09
C LEU A 106 -24.60 46.51 0.79
N ARG A 107 -24.36 45.90 -0.37
CA ARG A 107 -24.66 46.48 -1.67
C ARG A 107 -26.18 46.66 -1.88
N ILE A 108 -26.98 45.71 -1.43
CA ILE A 108 -28.45 45.81 -1.47
C ILE A 108 -28.93 46.99 -0.62
N MET A 109 -28.46 47.11 0.63
CA MET A 109 -28.83 48.24 1.50
C MET A 109 -28.49 49.60 0.89
N GLN A 110 -27.33 49.71 0.22
CA GLN A 110 -26.95 50.95 -0.46
C GLN A 110 -27.89 51.30 -1.63
N LEU A 111 -28.33 50.30 -2.40
CA LEU A 111 -29.29 50.51 -3.49
C LEU A 111 -30.68 50.88 -2.97
N GLU A 112 -31.12 50.25 -1.88
CA GLU A 112 -32.41 50.55 -1.23
C GLU A 112 -32.43 51.95 -0.60
N MET A 113 -31.31 52.42 -0.03
CA MET A 113 -31.20 53.77 0.54
C MET A 113 -30.96 54.87 -0.51
N GLY A 114 -30.31 54.57 -1.64
CA GLY A 114 -30.04 55.54 -2.71
C GLY A 114 -31.19 55.73 -3.72
N GLY A 115 -32.25 54.91 -3.62
CA GLY A 115 -33.43 54.97 -4.49
C GLY A 115 -34.63 55.75 -3.92
N MET A 116 -34.48 56.40 -2.76
CA MET A 116 -35.45 57.35 -2.18
C MET A 116 -35.01 58.80 -2.41
#